data_AF-A0A1Q6G0X8-F1
#
_entry.id   AF-A0A1Q6G0X8-F1
#
_cell.length_a   1.000
_cell.length_b   1.000
_cell.length_c   1.000
_cell.angle_alpha   90.00
_cell.angle_beta   90.00
_cell.angle_gamma   90.00
#
_symmetry.space_group_name_H-M   'P 1'
#
loop_
_entity.id
_entity.type
_entity.pdbx_description
1 polymer ?
#
loop_
_entity_poly.entity_id
_entity_poly.type
_entity_poly.pdbx_seq_one_letter_code
_entity_poly.pdbx_strand_id
1 'polypeptide(L)'
;MNTKEIKFNHSAEDGIHVSKGELIECNGVQYALHYYQGFYDAIELSTGFRVAGVDMNTQTIDGIPARDYLIQQIEKRKITVTVLERAKREMFVRDIKFPVNQKFNQ
;
A
#
# COMPACT_ATOMS: atom_id res chain seq x y z
N MET A 1 -14.37 -1.06 -10.39
CA MET A 1 -13.70 -1.87 -9.34
C MET A 1 -14.60 -1.85 -8.12
N ASN A 2 -15.02 -3.00 -7.59
CA ASN A 2 -15.78 -3.05 -6.34
C ASN A 2 -14.84 -2.66 -5.19
N THR A 3 -15.20 -1.62 -4.45
CA THR A 3 -14.39 -1.10 -3.34
C THR A 3 -14.89 -1.71 -2.03
N LYS A 4 -13.98 -2.34 -1.26
CA LYS A 4 -14.28 -2.95 0.04
C LYS A 4 -13.39 -2.29 1.09
N GLU A 5 -13.98 -1.75 2.14
CA GLU A 5 -13.20 -1.26 3.29
C GLU A 5 -12.64 -2.47 4.06
N ILE A 6 -11.35 -2.42 4.38
CA ILE A 6 -10.66 -3.45 5.17
C ILE A 6 -9.91 -2.82 6.34
N LYS A 7 -9.76 -3.58 7.42
CA LYS A 7 -8.74 -3.32 8.44
C LYS A 7 -7.50 -4.14 8.08
N PHE A 8 -6.32 -3.52 8.13
CA PHE A 8 -5.08 -4.16 7.72
C PHE A 8 -3.89 -3.61 8.51
N ASN A 9 -2.80 -4.37 8.50
CA ASN A 9 -1.51 -4.02 9.07
C ASN A 9 -0.60 -3.42 7.99
N HIS A 10 0.13 -2.37 8.33
CA HIS A 10 1.19 -1.82 7.48
C HIS A 10 2.44 -1.51 8.31
N SER A 11 3.59 -1.46 7.66
CA SER A 11 4.88 -1.18 8.27
C SER A 11 5.25 0.29 8.13
N ALA A 12 5.65 0.90 9.24
CA ALA A 12 6.26 2.23 9.33
C ALA A 12 7.63 2.15 10.05
N GLU A 13 8.32 3.28 10.20
CA GLU A 13 9.64 3.36 10.87
C GLU A 13 9.64 2.85 12.31
N ASP A 14 8.55 3.08 13.03
CA ASP A 14 8.34 2.74 14.43
C ASP A 14 7.66 1.37 14.65
N GLY A 15 7.29 0.65 13.58
CA GLY A 15 6.78 -0.71 13.66
C GLY A 15 5.57 -0.99 12.78
N ILE A 16 4.76 -1.98 13.18
CA ILE A 16 3.53 -2.36 12.48
C ILE A 16 2.34 -1.62 13.09
N HIS A 17 1.52 -1.02 12.23
CA HIS A 17 0.32 -0.28 12.60
C HIS A 17 -0.92 -0.87 11.96
N VAL A 18 -2.03 -0.84 12.70
CA VAL A 18 -3.36 -1.19 12.20
C VAL A 18 -4.00 0.03 11.57
N SER A 19 -4.53 -0.10 10.37
CA SER A 19 -5.21 0.96 9.62
C SER A 19 -6.50 0.46 8.97
N LYS A 20 -7.30 1.42 8.49
CA LYS A 20 -8.46 1.16 7.64
C LYS A 20 -8.24 1.79 6.29
N GLY A 21 -8.68 1.11 5.24
CA GLY A 21 -8.48 1.58 3.89
C GLY A 21 -9.30 0.82 2.87
N GLU A 22 -9.18 1.26 1.64
CA GLU A 22 -9.86 0.68 0.49
C GLU A 22 -9.01 -0.47 -0.09
N LEU A 23 -9.58 -1.68 -0.13
CA LEU A 23 -8.97 -2.82 -0.81
C LEU A 23 -9.04 -2.66 -2.33
N ILE A 24 -7.88 -2.80 -2.98
CA ILE A 24 -7.72 -2.85 -4.43
C ILE A 24 -6.96 -4.11 -4.80
N GLU A 25 -7.35 -4.78 -5.88
CA GLU A 25 -6.61 -5.90 -6.45
C GLU A 25 -6.13 -5.55 -7.87
N CYS A 26 -4.83 -5.71 -8.11
CA CYS A 26 -4.22 -5.46 -9.41
C CYS A 26 -3.21 -6.58 -9.70
N ASN A 27 -3.37 -7.26 -10.83
CA ASN A 27 -2.52 -8.37 -11.27
C ASN A 27 -2.33 -9.48 -10.20
N GLY A 28 -3.38 -9.80 -9.45
CA GLY A 28 -3.36 -10.83 -8.40
C GLY A 28 -2.68 -10.41 -7.09
N VAL A 29 -2.23 -9.15 -6.98
CA VAL A 29 -1.67 -8.56 -5.75
C VAL A 29 -2.70 -7.63 -5.13
N GLN A 30 -2.83 -7.70 -3.80
CA GLN A 30 -3.79 -6.89 -3.04
C GLN A 30 -3.10 -5.70 -2.38
N TYR A 31 -3.76 -4.56 -2.48
CA TYR A 31 -3.32 -3.28 -1.96
C TYR A 31 -4.39 -2.65 -1.09
N ALA A 32 -3.99 -1.78 -0.17
CA ALA A 32 -4.89 -0.88 0.52
C ALA A 32 -4.53 0.58 0.22
N LEU A 33 -5.53 1.38 -0.13
CA LEU A 33 -5.39 2.83 -0.17
C LEU A 33 -5.90 3.43 1.15
N HIS A 34 -5.08 4.22 1.83
CA HIS A 34 -5.46 4.82 3.11
C HIS A 34 -4.71 6.12 3.40
N TYR A 35 -5.24 6.92 4.32
CA TYR A 35 -4.53 8.07 4.86
C TYR A 35 -3.74 7.67 6.11
N TYR A 36 -2.47 8.07 6.17
CA TYR A 36 -1.60 7.89 7.34
C TYR A 36 -0.53 8.98 7.39
N GLN A 37 -0.36 9.59 8.58
CA GLN A 37 0.66 10.62 8.85
C GLN A 37 0.78 11.73 7.79
N GLY A 38 -0.35 12.25 7.30
CA GLY A 38 -0.37 13.34 6.31
C GLY A 38 -0.13 12.89 4.86
N PHE A 39 -0.07 11.59 4.61
CA PHE A 39 0.01 11.03 3.27
C PHE A 39 -1.23 10.22 2.94
N TYR A 40 -1.56 10.17 1.65
CA TYR A 40 -2.44 9.16 1.08
C TYR A 40 -1.59 8.09 0.41
N ASP A 41 -1.66 6.88 0.93
CA ASP A 41 -0.71 5.81 0.67
C ASP A 41 -1.36 4.61 0.01
N ALA A 42 -0.58 3.97 -0.84
CA ALA A 42 -0.84 2.64 -1.35
C ALA A 42 0.08 1.65 -0.61
N ILE A 43 -0.53 0.70 0.08
CA ILE A 43 0.17 -0.35 0.84
C ILE A 43 -0.02 -1.68 0.13
N GLU A 44 1.06 -2.41 -0.14
CA GLU A 44 0.95 -3.81 -0.56
C GLU A 44 0.70 -4.71 0.66
N LEU A 45 -0.37 -5.50 0.63
CA LEU A 45 -0.93 -6.09 1.85
C LEU A 45 -0.17 -7.31 2.36
N SER A 46 0.49 -8.10 1.52
CA SER A 46 1.25 -9.25 2.03
C SER A 46 2.49 -8.82 2.81
N THR A 47 3.09 -7.68 2.45
CA THR A 47 4.26 -7.14 3.13
C THR A 47 3.97 -6.00 4.09
N GLY A 48 2.80 -5.35 3.97
CA GLY A 48 2.49 -4.12 4.71
C GLY A 48 3.31 -2.91 4.22
N PHE A 49 4.03 -3.03 3.10
CA PHE A 49 4.96 -2.00 2.64
C PHE A 49 4.25 -0.90 1.84
N ARG A 50 4.65 0.35 2.09
CA ARG A 50 4.20 1.51 1.31
C ARG A 50 4.87 1.54 -0.05
N VAL A 51 4.09 1.26 -1.10
CA VAL A 51 4.60 1.18 -2.47
C VAL A 51 4.53 2.49 -3.24
N ALA A 52 3.60 3.37 -2.86
CA ALA A 52 3.45 4.72 -3.37
C ALA A 52 2.72 5.58 -2.33
N GLY A 53 2.88 6.89 -2.43
CA GLY A 53 2.15 7.82 -1.58
C GLY A 53 2.17 9.24 -2.13
N VAL A 54 1.15 10.01 -1.76
CA VAL A 54 0.97 11.40 -2.13
C VAL A 54 0.83 12.21 -0.84
N ASP A 55 1.62 13.25 -0.67
CA ASP A 55 1.44 14.18 0.45
C ASP A 55 0.06 14.84 0.32
N MET A 56 -0.71 14.89 1.40
CA MET A 56 -2.08 15.42 1.38
C MET A 56 -2.16 16.90 0.94
N ASN A 57 -1.05 17.64 1.06
CA ASN A 57 -0.95 19.03 0.65
C ASN A 57 -0.49 19.20 -0.81
N THR A 58 -0.10 18.10 -1.47
CA THR A 58 0.27 18.13 -2.89
C THR A 58 -0.98 18.26 -3.75
N GLN A 59 -1.12 19.41 -4.40
CA GLN A 59 -2.02 19.53 -5.55
C GLN A 59 -1.39 18.75 -6.70
N THR A 60 -2.05 17.68 -7.13
CA THR A 60 -1.63 16.94 -8.32
C THR A 60 -1.68 17.88 -9.52
N ILE A 61 -0.56 17.97 -10.25
CA ILE A 61 -0.30 18.96 -11.32
C ILE A 61 -1.39 18.98 -12.41
N ASP A 62 -2.07 17.84 -12.62
CA ASP A 62 -3.07 17.66 -13.68
C ASP A 62 -4.53 17.58 -13.16
N GLY A 63 -4.78 17.92 -11.88
CA GLY A 63 -6.12 17.82 -11.27
C GLY A 63 -6.63 16.38 -11.04
N ILE A 64 -5.75 15.38 -11.16
CA ILE A 64 -6.07 13.97 -10.94
C ILE A 64 -6.21 13.71 -9.43
N PRO A 65 -7.34 13.17 -8.93
CA PRO A 65 -7.47 12.84 -7.52
C PRO A 65 -6.32 11.93 -7.04
N ALA A 66 -5.81 12.17 -5.82
CA ALA A 66 -4.67 11.42 -5.27
C ALA A 66 -4.88 9.88 -5.35
N ARG A 67 -6.14 9.43 -5.20
CA ARG A 67 -6.55 8.04 -5.38
C ARG A 67 -6.27 7.49 -6.76
N ASP A 68 -6.70 8.20 -7.78
CA ASP A 68 -6.55 7.76 -9.17
C ASP A 68 -5.08 7.83 -9.58
N TYR A 69 -4.33 8.80 -9.04
CA TYR A 69 -2.88 8.84 -9.19
C TYR A 69 -2.21 7.59 -8.59
N LEU A 70 -2.56 7.19 -7.37
CA LEU A 70 -2.00 5.99 -6.73
C LEU A 70 -2.35 4.71 -7.50
N ILE A 71 -3.59 4.58 -7.97
CA ILE A 71 -4.00 3.45 -8.81
C ILE A 71 -3.15 3.41 -10.09
N GLN A 72 -2.99 4.55 -10.78
CA GLN A 72 -2.10 4.62 -11.93
C GLN A 72 -0.66 4.26 -11.60
N GLN A 73 -0.13 4.64 -10.43
CA GLN A 73 1.21 4.23 -10.01
C GLN A 73 1.30 2.73 -9.79
N ILE A 74 0.31 2.09 -9.15
CA ILE A 74 0.25 0.64 -8.97
C ILE A 74 0.25 -0.07 -10.34
N GLU A 75 -0.59 0.39 -11.26
CA GLU A 75 -0.72 -0.17 -12.62
C GLU A 75 0.54 0.06 -13.46
N LYS A 76 1.09 1.28 -13.47
CA LYS A 76 2.28 1.66 -14.27
C LYS A 76 3.56 1.03 -13.73
N ARG A 77 3.78 1.06 -12.41
CA ARG A 77 5.02 0.56 -11.81
C ARG A 77 5.15 -0.95 -11.89
N LYS A 78 4.07 -1.68 -12.23
CA LYS A 78 4.01 -3.15 -12.25
C LYS A 78 4.84 -3.72 -11.11
N ILE A 79 4.49 -3.38 -9.87
CA ILE A 79 5.31 -3.65 -8.69
C ILE A 79 5.97 -5.01 -8.84
N THR A 80 7.26 -4.96 -9.15
CA THR A 80 7.96 -6.15 -9.59
C THR A 80 8.23 -6.99 -8.38
N VAL A 81 8.39 -8.30 -8.59
CA VAL A 81 8.88 -9.20 -7.54
C VAL A 81 10.12 -8.61 -6.86
N THR A 82 11.00 -7.93 -7.60
CA THR A 82 12.18 -7.25 -7.07
C THR A 82 11.87 -6.15 -6.03
N VAL A 83 10.84 -5.32 -6.26
CA VAL A 83 10.44 -4.28 -5.29
C VAL A 83 9.89 -4.92 -4.01
N LEU A 84 9.08 -5.97 -4.15
CA LEU A 84 8.55 -6.71 -3.01
C LEU A 84 9.65 -7.44 -2.23
N GLU A 85 10.60 -8.07 -2.91
CA GLU A 85 11.73 -8.74 -2.28
C GLU A 85 12.67 -7.76 -1.58
N ARG A 86 12.86 -6.55 -2.13
CA ARG A 86 13.59 -5.48 -1.45
C ARG A 86 12.85 -5.03 -0.18
N ALA A 87 11.55 -4.79 -0.27
CA ALA A 87 10.73 -4.43 0.88
C ALA A 87 10.79 -5.51 1.97
N LYS A 88 10.67 -6.80 1.59
CA LYS A 88 10.83 -7.93 2.54
C LYS A 88 12.18 -7.93 3.23
N ARG A 89 13.28 -7.63 2.52
CA ARG A 89 14.61 -7.54 3.14
C ARG A 89 14.70 -6.40 4.14
N GLU A 90 14.19 -5.22 3.80
CA GLU A 90 14.19 -4.05 4.69
C GLU A 90 13.36 -4.31 5.96
N MET A 91 12.25 -5.04 5.82
CA MET A 91 11.38 -5.42 6.92
C MET A 91 11.91 -6.61 7.73
N PHE A 92 12.68 -7.51 7.14
CA PHE A 92 13.36 -8.59 7.86
C PHE A 92 14.37 -8.04 8.88
N VAL A 93 15.06 -6.94 8.55
CA VAL A 93 15.94 -6.22 9.50
C VAL A 93 15.15 -5.69 10.70
N ARG A 94 13.83 -5.52 10.57
CA ARG A 94 12.92 -5.05 11.62
C ARG A 94 12.17 -6.19 12.32
N ASP A 95 12.58 -7.45 12.11
CA ASP A 95 11.93 -8.68 12.64
C ASP A 95 10.43 -8.80 12.30
N ILE A 96 10.03 -8.23 11.16
CA ILE A 96 8.66 -8.33 10.68
C ILE A 96 8.49 -9.67 9.96
N LYS A 97 7.56 -10.49 10.46
CA LYS A 97 7.20 -11.78 9.87
C LYS A 97 6.16 -11.58 8.76
N PHE A 98 6.30 -12.39 7.72
CA PHE A 98 5.42 -12.40 6.56
C PHE A 98 4.55 -13.66 6.50
N PRO A 99 3.32 -13.58 5.93
CA PRO A 99 2.70 -12.36 5.43
C PRO A 99 2.15 -11.49 6.59
N VAL A 100 2.24 -10.17 6.45
CA VAL A 100 1.76 -9.18 7.43
C VAL A 100 0.24 -9.15 7.50
N ASN A 101 -0.42 -9.46 6.38
CA ASN A 101 -1.85 -9.69 6.30
C ASN A 101 -2.14 -10.98 5.54
N GLN A 102 -3.18 -11.71 5.96
CA GLN A 102 -3.76 -12.78 5.17
C GLN A 102 -4.43 -12.21 3.92
N LYS A 103 -4.52 -13.01 2.84
CA LYS A 103 -5.25 -12.60 1.63
C LYS A 103 -6.71 -12.31 2.01
N PHE A 104 -7.21 -11.15 1.60
CA PHE A 104 -8.59 -10.76 1.84
C PHE A 104 -9.47 -11.40 0.77
N ASN A 105 -10.38 -12.28 1.18
CA ASN A 105 -11.39 -12.82 0.27
C ASN A 105 -12.45 -11.74 0.03
N GLN A 106 -12.73 -11.45 -1.25
CA GLN A 106 -13.76 -10.50 -1.65
C GLN A 106 -15.14 -11.09 -1.41
#